data_AF-K6WCV2-F1
#
_entry.id   AF-K6WCV2-F1
#
_cell.length_a   1.000
_cell.length_b   1.000
_cell.length_c   1.000
_cell.angle_alpha   90.00
_cell.angle_beta   90.00
_cell.angle_gamma   90.00
#
_symmetry.space_group_name_H-M   'P 1'
#
loop_
_entity.id
_entity.type
_entity.pdbx_description
1 polymer ?
#
loop_
_entity_poly.entity_id
_entity_poly.type
_entity_poly.pdbx_seq_one_letter_code
_entity_poly.pdbx_strand_id
1 'polypeptide(L)'
;TQFGDVTSAPRLRELESVVEGPRGGAAARFAAALHDVDGVQLLSVSEQFEDMGDVVAALDAAARAALVFRGQGKRGSALASSTRADGLAEQCGGACTPALRQASENLPLTDREREIVMLIGEGLSNREVAERLFLSVRTVESHVYRAMSKTGTTTRDELAALLPRHRPSR
;
A
#
# COMPACT_ATOMS: atom_id res chain seq x y z
N THR A 1 -3.55 -21.11 -8.84
CA THR A 1 -4.57 -20.26 -8.21
C THR A 1 -4.15 -18.81 -8.43
N GLN A 2 -4.89 -18.08 -9.27
CA GLN A 2 -4.54 -16.72 -9.66
C GLN A 2 -5.24 -15.75 -8.71
N PHE A 3 -4.47 -14.90 -8.03
CA PHE A 3 -5.01 -13.88 -7.12
C PHE A 3 -5.90 -12.89 -7.90
N GLY A 4 -7.15 -12.71 -7.47
CA GLY A 4 -8.10 -11.74 -8.05
C GLY A 4 -9.48 -12.29 -8.44
N ASP A 5 -9.68 -13.60 -8.37
CA ASP A 5 -10.95 -14.22 -8.74
C ASP A 5 -12.00 -14.17 -7.60
N VAL A 6 -13.05 -13.37 -7.81
CA VAL A 6 -14.19 -13.21 -6.88
C VAL A 6 -15.22 -14.34 -6.97
N THR A 7 -15.14 -15.20 -8.00
CA THR A 7 -16.06 -16.35 -8.17
C THR A 7 -15.80 -17.47 -7.17
N SER A 8 -14.66 -17.40 -6.45
CA SER A 8 -14.24 -18.39 -5.46
C SER A 8 -14.90 -18.24 -4.08
N ALA A 9 -15.67 -17.17 -3.83
CA ALA A 9 -16.25 -16.89 -2.51
C ALA A 9 -17.18 -18.00 -1.95
N PRO A 10 -18.03 -18.69 -2.75
CA PRO A 10 -18.81 -19.83 -2.27
C PRO A 10 -17.93 -21.05 -1.96
N ARG A 11 -16.89 -21.29 -2.77
CA ARG A 11 -15.98 -22.44 -2.63
C ARG A 11 -15.06 -22.32 -1.41
N LEU A 12 -14.67 -21.09 -1.06
CA LEU A 12 -13.94 -20.79 0.18
C LEU A 12 -14.77 -21.05 1.44
N ARG A 13 -16.10 -20.80 1.39
CA ARG A 13 -17.04 -21.11 2.49
C ARG A 13 -17.23 -22.61 2.71
N GLU A 14 -17.19 -23.43 1.66
CA GLU A 14 -17.20 -24.90 1.81
C GLU A 14 -15.91 -25.40 2.48
N LEU A 15 -14.76 -24.80 2.14
CA LEU A 15 -13.45 -25.18 2.67
C LEU A 15 -13.19 -24.71 4.11
N GLU A 16 -13.96 -23.76 4.64
CA GLU A 16 -13.95 -23.39 6.08
C GLU A 16 -14.20 -24.61 6.98
N SER A 17 -14.98 -25.59 6.51
CA SER A 17 -15.27 -26.82 7.26
C SER A 17 -14.15 -27.88 7.20
N VAL A 18 -13.15 -27.69 6.33
CA VAL A 18 -12.12 -28.70 6.02
C VAL A 18 -10.72 -28.27 6.51
N VAL A 19 -10.48 -26.97 6.65
CA VAL A 19 -9.18 -26.43 7.09
C VAL A 19 -9.28 -26.00 8.55
N GLU A 20 -8.90 -26.87 9.48
CA GLU A 20 -8.71 -26.49 10.88
C GLU A 20 -7.55 -25.49 10.98
N GLY A 21 -7.89 -24.21 11.15
CA GLY A 21 -6.90 -23.18 11.45
C GLY A 21 -7.50 -21.77 11.54
N PRO A 22 -6.94 -20.88 12.37
CA PRO A 22 -7.45 -19.53 12.59
C PRO A 22 -7.52 -18.69 11.30
N ARG A 23 -6.77 -19.08 10.26
CA ARG A 23 -6.74 -18.45 8.94
C ARG A 23 -8.03 -18.61 8.12
N GLY A 24 -8.78 -19.70 8.31
CA GLY A 24 -10.00 -19.99 7.52
C GLY A 24 -11.05 -18.88 7.65
N GLY A 25 -11.39 -18.54 8.89
CA GLY A 25 -12.36 -17.46 9.18
C GLY A 25 -11.86 -16.07 8.80
N ALA A 26 -10.55 -15.81 8.89
CA ALA A 26 -9.96 -14.55 8.41
C ALA A 26 -10.05 -14.44 6.89
N ALA A 27 -9.81 -15.53 6.15
CA ALA A 27 -9.93 -15.57 4.69
C ALA A 27 -11.37 -15.41 4.21
N ALA A 28 -12.35 -16.01 4.91
CA ALA A 28 -13.76 -15.83 4.59
C ALA A 28 -14.21 -14.37 4.80
N ARG A 29 -13.82 -13.75 5.91
CA ARG A 29 -14.09 -12.33 6.18
C ARG A 29 -13.37 -11.41 5.20
N PHE A 30 -12.16 -11.75 4.79
CA PHE A 30 -11.46 -11.05 3.71
C PHE A 30 -12.28 -11.06 2.41
N ALA A 31 -12.75 -12.24 1.98
CA ALA A 31 -13.55 -12.39 0.77
C ALA A 31 -14.88 -11.60 0.85
N ALA A 32 -15.55 -11.62 2.00
CA ALA A 32 -16.76 -10.84 2.23
C ALA A 32 -16.49 -9.32 2.14
N ALA A 33 -15.45 -8.83 2.81
CA ALA A 33 -15.10 -7.41 2.79
C ALA A 33 -14.75 -6.90 1.38
N LEU A 34 -14.19 -7.75 0.53
CA LEU A 34 -13.95 -7.43 -0.89
C LEU A 34 -15.24 -7.35 -1.70
N HIS A 35 -16.19 -8.25 -1.45
CA HIS A 35 -17.48 -8.24 -2.11
C HIS A 35 -18.28 -6.98 -1.74
N ASP A 36 -18.27 -6.61 -0.46
CA ASP A 36 -19.02 -5.48 0.08
C ASP A 36 -18.32 -4.14 -0.11
N VAL A 37 -17.07 -4.15 -0.61
CA VAL A 37 -16.22 -2.96 -0.77
C VAL A 37 -16.07 -2.22 0.56
N ASP A 38 -15.82 -2.98 1.63
CA ASP A 38 -15.71 -2.49 3.00
C ASP A 38 -14.24 -2.31 3.41
N GLY A 39 -13.75 -1.07 3.30
CA GLY A 39 -12.39 -0.71 3.68
C GLY A 39 -12.10 -0.86 5.17
N VAL A 40 -13.11 -0.71 6.04
CA VAL A 40 -12.93 -0.86 7.49
C VAL A 40 -12.72 -2.34 7.81
N GLN A 41 -13.52 -3.23 7.22
CA GLN A 41 -13.32 -4.66 7.43
C GLN A 41 -12.03 -5.19 6.81
N LEU A 42 -11.60 -4.67 5.67
CA LEU A 42 -10.30 -5.03 5.10
C LEU A 42 -9.14 -4.69 6.05
N LEU A 43 -9.24 -3.59 6.81
CA LEU A 43 -8.25 -3.21 7.82
C LEU A 43 -8.28 -4.13 9.04
N SER A 44 -9.46 -4.46 9.57
CA SER A 44 -9.56 -5.40 10.68
C SER A 44 -9.04 -6.79 10.30
N VAL A 45 -9.30 -7.23 9.07
CA VAL A 45 -8.75 -8.49 8.54
C VAL A 45 -7.23 -8.40 8.38
N SER A 46 -6.68 -7.24 8.00
CA SER A 46 -5.22 -7.02 7.95
C SER A 46 -4.57 -7.21 9.31
N GLU A 47 -5.14 -6.64 10.39
CA GLU A 47 -4.64 -6.82 11.77
C GLU A 47 -4.65 -8.28 12.18
N GLN A 48 -5.72 -9.00 11.87
CA GLN A 48 -5.83 -10.40 12.23
C GLN A 48 -4.87 -11.31 11.48
N PHE A 49 -4.59 -11.02 10.21
CA PHE A 49 -3.54 -11.75 9.48
C PHE A 49 -2.15 -11.46 10.08
N GLU A 50 -1.89 -10.24 10.53
CA GLU A 50 -0.64 -9.88 11.20
C GLU A 50 -0.50 -10.63 12.53
N ASP A 51 -1.56 -10.66 13.36
CA ASP A 51 -1.60 -11.41 14.63
C ASP A 51 -1.35 -12.92 14.43
N MET A 52 -1.73 -13.46 13.28
CA MET A 52 -1.49 -14.87 12.90
C MET A 52 -0.09 -15.10 12.31
N GLY A 53 0.72 -14.06 12.12
CA GLY A 53 2.04 -14.12 11.47
C GLY A 53 1.98 -14.21 9.93
N ASP A 54 0.80 -14.06 9.33
CA ASP A 54 0.58 -14.10 7.89
C ASP A 54 0.73 -12.70 7.26
N VAL A 55 1.93 -12.15 7.40
CA VAL A 55 2.26 -10.75 7.08
C VAL A 55 1.95 -10.41 5.61
N VAL A 56 2.09 -11.35 4.68
CA VAL A 56 1.77 -11.13 3.26
C VAL A 56 0.25 -10.95 3.03
N ALA A 57 -0.60 -11.69 3.74
CA ALA A 57 -2.04 -11.48 3.66
C ALA A 57 -2.48 -10.20 4.39
N ALA A 58 -1.81 -9.87 5.50
CA ALA A 58 -2.00 -8.61 6.19
C ALA A 58 -1.70 -7.41 5.28
N LEU A 59 -0.57 -7.48 4.56
CA LEU A 59 -0.15 -6.53 3.54
C LEU A 59 -1.20 -6.36 2.45
N ASP A 60 -1.64 -7.47 1.84
CA ASP A 60 -2.60 -7.40 0.73
C ASP A 60 -3.95 -6.82 1.18
N ALA A 61 -4.38 -7.15 2.41
CA ALA A 61 -5.60 -6.61 2.99
C ALA A 61 -5.51 -5.10 3.25
N ALA A 62 -4.40 -4.62 3.81
CA ALA A 62 -4.16 -3.18 4.01
C ALA A 62 -4.11 -2.42 2.66
N ALA A 63 -3.44 -2.97 1.65
CA ALA A 63 -3.37 -2.36 0.33
C ALA A 63 -4.75 -2.24 -0.33
N ARG A 64 -5.60 -3.25 -0.21
CA ARG A 64 -6.98 -3.20 -0.71
C ARG A 64 -7.86 -2.25 0.07
N ALA A 65 -7.70 -2.15 1.39
CA ALA A 65 -8.38 -1.14 2.19
C ALA A 65 -8.04 0.28 1.69
N ALA A 66 -6.77 0.52 1.35
CA ALA A 66 -6.33 1.80 0.80
C ALA A 66 -7.02 2.14 -0.53
N LEU A 67 -7.18 1.16 -1.42
CA LEU A 67 -7.90 1.31 -2.69
C LEU A 67 -9.37 1.63 -2.48
N VAL A 68 -10.04 0.90 -1.58
CA VAL A 68 -11.45 1.11 -1.24
C VAL A 68 -11.67 2.52 -0.67
N PHE A 69 -10.86 2.94 0.28
CA PHE A 69 -10.99 4.28 0.87
C PHE A 69 -10.71 5.39 -0.14
N ARG A 70 -9.77 5.19 -1.08
CA ARG A 70 -9.57 6.13 -2.20
C ARG A 70 -10.83 6.24 -3.06
N GLY A 71 -11.42 5.11 -3.45
CA GLY A 71 -12.68 5.09 -4.22
C GLY A 71 -13.84 5.79 -3.50
N GLN A 72 -13.85 5.78 -2.17
CA GLN A 72 -14.85 6.46 -1.34
C GLN A 72 -14.48 7.93 -0.98
N GLY A 73 -13.36 8.45 -1.48
CA GLY A 73 -12.89 9.81 -1.16
C GLY A 73 -12.36 10.00 0.27
N LYS A 74 -12.19 8.93 1.05
CA LYS A 74 -11.69 8.94 2.44
C LYS A 74 -10.16 8.99 2.47
N ARG A 75 -9.59 10.14 2.11
CA ARG A 75 -8.14 10.33 1.92
C ARG A 75 -7.29 9.94 3.14
N GLY A 76 -7.69 10.33 4.35
CA GLY A 76 -6.95 9.99 5.57
C GLY A 76 -6.89 8.48 5.84
N SER A 77 -8.03 7.80 5.70
CA SER A 77 -8.10 6.34 5.86
C SER A 77 -7.31 5.60 4.77
N ALA A 78 -7.34 6.10 3.54
CA ALA A 78 -6.55 5.54 2.46
C ALA A 78 -5.03 5.67 2.71
N LEU A 79 -4.59 6.84 3.18
CA LEU A 79 -3.18 7.08 3.52
C LEU A 79 -2.70 6.16 4.64
N ALA A 80 -3.48 6.07 5.73
CA ALA A 80 -3.16 5.19 6.86
C ALA A 80 -3.06 3.72 6.43
N SER A 81 -3.99 3.27 5.58
CA SER A 81 -3.99 1.91 5.03
C SER A 81 -2.79 1.64 4.13
N SER A 82 -2.42 2.61 3.28
CA SER A 82 -1.22 2.52 2.43
C SER A 82 0.04 2.44 3.29
N THR A 83 0.19 3.31 4.28
CA THR A 83 1.36 3.32 5.19
C THR A 83 1.53 1.99 5.92
N ARG A 84 0.41 1.40 6.38
CA ARG A 84 0.42 0.05 6.98
C ARG A 84 0.87 -1.01 5.99
N ALA A 85 0.36 -0.99 4.76
CA ALA A 85 0.77 -1.91 3.71
C ALA A 85 2.28 -1.79 3.45
N ASP A 86 2.80 -0.58 3.29
CA ASP A 86 4.23 -0.35 3.05
C ASP A 86 5.09 -0.87 4.22
N GLY A 87 4.69 -0.61 5.47
CA GLY A 87 5.38 -1.13 6.65
C GLY A 87 5.42 -2.66 6.72
N LEU A 88 4.31 -3.33 6.38
CA LEU A 88 4.25 -4.80 6.32
C LEU A 88 5.09 -5.35 5.16
N ALA A 89 5.15 -4.65 4.02
CA ALA A 89 6.02 -5.03 2.90
C ALA A 89 7.50 -4.98 3.28
N GLU A 90 7.94 -3.98 4.05
CA GLU A 90 9.30 -3.89 4.57
C GLU A 90 9.65 -5.05 5.50
N GLN A 91 8.72 -5.45 6.39
CA GLN A 91 8.89 -6.62 7.25
C GLN A 91 9.04 -7.92 6.45
N CYS A 92 8.39 -8.02 5.29
CA CYS A 92 8.53 -9.13 4.34
C CYS A 92 9.72 -8.99 3.37
N GLY A 93 10.72 -8.16 3.65
CA GLY A 93 11.92 -8.03 2.81
C GLY A 93 11.68 -7.30 1.48
N GLY A 94 10.62 -6.48 1.40
CA GLY A 94 10.20 -5.77 0.20
C GLY A 94 9.22 -6.56 -0.66
N ALA A 95 8.32 -7.33 -0.04
CA ALA A 95 7.28 -8.07 -0.75
C ALA A 95 6.40 -7.12 -1.56
N CYS A 96 6.05 -7.53 -2.78
CA CYS A 96 5.33 -6.69 -3.73
C CYS A 96 4.11 -7.45 -4.24
N THR A 97 2.93 -7.19 -3.66
CA THR A 97 1.66 -7.77 -4.13
C THR A 97 1.02 -6.88 -5.20
N PRO A 98 0.15 -7.43 -6.08
CA PRO A 98 -0.57 -6.61 -7.06
C PRO A 98 -1.39 -5.49 -6.42
N ALA A 99 -2.04 -5.74 -5.28
CA ALA A 99 -2.81 -4.71 -4.58
C ALA A 99 -1.90 -3.59 -4.05
N LEU A 100 -0.71 -3.92 -3.54
CA LEU A 100 0.27 -2.92 -3.09
C LEU A 100 0.69 -2.01 -4.24
N ARG A 101 1.05 -2.59 -5.41
CA ARG A 101 1.43 -1.80 -6.60
C ARG A 101 0.30 -0.86 -7.03
N GLN A 102 -0.91 -1.39 -7.11
CA GLN A 102 -2.09 -0.60 -7.48
C GLN A 102 -2.37 0.50 -6.45
N ALA A 103 -2.16 0.24 -5.17
CA ALA A 103 -2.32 1.23 -4.11
C ALA A 103 -1.32 2.39 -4.26
N SER A 104 -0.07 2.10 -4.62
CA SER A 104 0.96 3.10 -4.88
C SER A 104 0.76 3.85 -6.22
N GLU A 105 0.25 3.18 -7.25
CA GLU A 105 -0.05 3.80 -8.56
C GLU A 105 -1.12 4.91 -8.43
N ASN A 106 -2.11 4.74 -7.55
CA ASN A 106 -3.21 5.68 -7.37
C ASN A 106 -2.93 6.84 -6.38
N LEU A 107 -1.67 7.05 -6.00
CA LEU A 107 -1.29 8.26 -5.26
C LEU A 107 -1.54 9.51 -6.12
N PRO A 108 -2.08 10.60 -5.54
CA PRO A 108 -2.38 11.84 -6.26
C PRO A 108 -1.11 12.66 -6.55
N LEU A 109 -0.09 12.02 -7.12
CA LEU A 109 1.18 12.62 -7.49
C LEU A 109 1.24 12.79 -8.99
N THR A 110 1.78 13.91 -9.46
CA THR A 110 2.19 14.03 -10.87
C THR A 110 3.39 13.11 -11.15
N ASP A 111 3.65 12.81 -12.42
CA ASP A 111 4.81 12.00 -12.80
C ASP A 111 6.12 12.56 -12.23
N ARG A 112 6.28 13.88 -12.26
CA ARG A 112 7.46 14.54 -11.73
C ARG A 112 7.55 14.50 -10.20
N GLU A 113 6.42 14.62 -9.51
CA GLU A 113 6.38 14.46 -8.05
C GLU A 113 6.71 13.02 -7.66
N ARG A 114 6.18 12.04 -8.39
CA ARG A 114 6.46 10.62 -8.19
C ARG A 114 7.94 10.30 -8.38
N GLU A 115 8.54 10.77 -9.46
CA GLU A 115 9.97 10.59 -9.74
C GLU A 115 10.85 11.16 -8.61
N ILE A 116 10.52 12.36 -8.12
CA ILE A 116 11.22 12.98 -6.99
C ILE A 116 11.05 12.14 -5.72
N VAL A 117 9.84 11.71 -5.40
CA VAL A 117 9.56 10.90 -4.19
C VAL A 117 10.29 9.55 -4.24
N MET A 118 10.37 8.90 -5.40
CA MET A 118 11.12 7.64 -5.56
C MET A 118 12.60 7.81 -5.23
N LEU A 119 13.24 8.87 -5.77
CA LEU A 119 14.66 9.14 -5.48
C LEU A 119 14.89 9.46 -3.99
N ILE A 120 13.93 10.10 -3.33
CA ILE A 120 14.00 10.32 -1.88
C ILE A 120 13.88 8.99 -1.13
N GLY A 121 13.01 8.08 -1.57
CA GLY A 121 12.89 6.71 -1.01
C GLY A 121 14.14 5.86 -1.18
N GLU A 122 15.00 6.18 -2.16
CA GLU A 122 16.34 5.60 -2.32
C GLU A 122 17.38 6.21 -1.35
N GLY A 123 17.02 7.23 -0.59
CA GLY A 123 17.89 7.89 0.40
C GLY A 123 18.58 9.15 -0.10
N LEU A 124 18.26 9.65 -1.31
CA LEU A 124 18.91 10.85 -1.85
C LEU A 124 18.43 12.12 -1.12
N SER A 125 19.34 13.06 -0.92
CA SER A 125 19.06 14.44 -0.49
C SER A 125 18.43 15.27 -1.61
N ASN A 126 17.77 16.39 -1.28
CA ASN A 126 17.19 17.28 -2.30
C ASN A 126 18.26 17.82 -3.28
N ARG A 127 19.52 17.93 -2.82
CA ARG A 127 20.65 18.33 -3.65
C ARG A 127 21.01 17.26 -4.67
N GLU A 128 21.12 16.01 -4.25
CA GLU A 128 21.40 14.88 -5.15
C GLU A 128 20.24 14.65 -6.14
N VAL A 129 19.00 14.80 -5.68
CA VAL A 129 17.82 14.76 -6.58
C VAL A 129 17.87 15.89 -7.60
N ALA A 130 18.21 17.11 -7.18
CA ALA A 130 18.33 18.25 -8.07
C ALA A 130 19.42 18.04 -9.13
N GLU A 131 20.59 17.53 -8.72
CA GLU A 131 21.69 17.18 -9.62
C GLU A 131 21.26 16.09 -10.63
N ARG A 132 20.64 15.01 -10.16
CA ARG A 132 20.22 13.89 -10.99
C ARG A 132 19.12 14.24 -11.98
N LEU A 133 18.23 15.15 -11.59
CA LEU A 133 17.08 15.56 -12.40
C LEU A 133 17.31 16.86 -13.18
N PHE A 134 18.53 17.43 -13.12
CA PHE A 134 18.91 18.70 -13.72
C PHE A 134 17.97 19.86 -13.33
N LEU A 135 17.64 19.95 -12.04
CA LEU A 135 16.77 20.96 -11.44
C LEU A 135 17.53 21.82 -10.41
N SER A 136 16.89 22.91 -9.97
CA SER A 136 17.34 23.62 -8.76
C SER A 136 16.85 22.90 -7.50
N VAL A 137 17.60 23.01 -6.40
CA VAL A 137 17.18 22.49 -5.08
C VAL A 137 15.82 23.06 -4.66
N ARG A 138 15.60 24.36 -4.91
CA ARG A 138 14.33 25.04 -4.63
C ARG A 138 13.15 24.45 -5.43
N THR A 139 13.40 24.02 -6.66
CA THR A 139 12.38 23.35 -7.50
C THR A 139 12.02 22.00 -6.89
N VAL A 140 13.01 21.21 -6.47
CA VAL A 140 12.78 19.92 -5.78
C VAL A 140 11.99 20.13 -4.50
N GLU A 141 12.38 21.07 -3.64
CA GLU A 141 11.65 21.42 -2.41
C GLU A 141 10.18 21.78 -2.68
N SER A 142 9.93 22.56 -3.73
CA SER A 142 8.57 22.95 -4.13
C SER A 142 7.72 21.74 -4.54
N HIS A 143 8.31 20.78 -5.26
CA HIS A 143 7.62 19.54 -5.63
C HIS A 143 7.36 18.66 -4.41
N VAL A 144 8.34 18.52 -3.50
CA VAL A 144 8.18 17.78 -2.24
C VAL A 144 7.04 18.37 -1.42
N TYR A 145 7.00 19.69 -1.25
CA TYR A 145 5.92 20.37 -0.52
C TYR A 145 4.54 20.10 -1.13
N ARG A 146 4.42 20.18 -2.46
CA ARG A 146 3.15 19.87 -3.15
C ARG A 146 2.77 18.40 -3.00
N ALA A 147 3.74 17.49 -3.12
CA ALA A 147 3.52 16.07 -2.92
C ALA A 147 3.05 15.76 -1.50
N MET A 148 3.67 16.37 -0.48
CA MET A 148 3.25 16.27 0.92
C MET A 148 1.82 16.78 1.11
N SER A 149 1.51 17.96 0.55
CA SER A 149 0.17 18.53 0.62
C SER A 149 -0.90 17.65 -0.04
N LYS A 150 -0.59 17.02 -1.18
CA LYS A 150 -1.53 16.13 -1.90
C LYS A 150 -1.71 14.79 -1.20
N THR A 151 -0.65 14.28 -0.59
CA THR A 151 -0.66 12.98 0.09
C THR A 151 -1.09 13.07 1.54
N GLY A 152 -1.10 14.26 2.14
CA GLY A 152 -1.40 14.45 3.56
C GLY A 152 -0.25 14.08 4.48
N THR A 153 0.97 13.92 3.95
CA THR A 153 2.17 13.63 4.75
C THR A 153 2.75 14.91 5.33
N THR A 154 3.36 14.78 6.50
CA THR A 154 3.92 15.89 7.28
C THR A 154 5.44 15.88 7.30
N THR A 155 6.05 14.75 7.00
CA THR A 155 7.50 14.62 6.87
C THR A 155 7.92 14.08 5.51
N ARG A 156 9.18 14.35 5.15
CA ARG A 156 9.83 13.81 3.95
C ARG A 156 9.89 12.28 3.99
N ASP A 157 10.14 11.72 5.17
CA ASP A 157 10.28 10.28 5.35
C ASP A 157 8.92 9.58 5.23
N GLU A 158 7.86 10.17 5.77
CA GLU A 158 6.48 9.74 5.51
C GLU A 158 6.15 9.77 4.01
N LEU A 159 6.53 10.85 3.31
CA LEU A 159 6.31 10.97 1.87
C LEU A 159 7.07 9.87 1.10
N ALA A 160 8.32 9.62 1.47
CA ALA A 160 9.19 8.63 0.84
C ALA A 160 8.69 7.20 1.04
N ALA A 161 8.08 6.91 2.20
CA ALA A 161 7.52 5.61 2.51
C ALA A 161 6.30 5.24 1.66
N LEU A 162 5.62 6.22 1.03
CA LEU A 162 4.42 5.97 0.23
C LEU A 162 4.69 5.28 -1.12
N LEU A 163 5.92 5.35 -1.61
CA LEU A 163 6.31 4.69 -2.85
C LEU A 163 7.22 3.50 -2.55
N PRO A 164 7.01 2.36 -3.22
CA PRO A 164 7.89 1.22 -3.08
C PRO A 164 9.32 1.65 -3.41
N ARG A 165 10.27 1.24 -2.58
CA ARG A 165 11.69 1.44 -2.87
C ARG A 165 11.99 0.73 -4.20
N HIS A 166 12.42 1.49 -5.20
CA HIS A 166 12.85 0.90 -6.46
C HIS A 166 14.15 0.13 -6.19
N ARG A 167 14.04 -1.20 -6.02
CA ARG A 167 15.23 -2.07 -6.06
C ARG A 167 15.68 -2.08 -7.52
N PRO A 168 16.86 -1.53 -7.86
CA PRO A 168 17.34 -1.61 -9.23
C PRO A 168 17.46 -3.08 -9.61
N SER A 169 16.85 -3.46 -10.73
CA SER A 169 17.08 -4.77 -11.36
C SER A 169 18.57 -4.87 -11.67
N ARG A 170 19.27 -5.75 -10.94
CA ARG A 170 20.62 -6.18 -11.28
C ARG A 170 20.59 -7.17 -12.42
#